data_AF-A0A815UQJ3-F1
#
_entry.id   AF-A0A815UQJ3-F1
#
_cell.length_a   1.000
_cell.length_b   1.000
_cell.length_c   1.000
_cell.angle_alpha   90.00
_cell.angle_beta   90.00
_cell.angle_gamma   90.00
#
_symmetry.space_group_name_H-M   'P 1'
#
loop_
_entity.id
_entity.type
_entity.pdbx_description
1 polymer ?
#
loop_
_entity_poly.entity_id
_entity_poly.type
_entity_poly.pdbx_seq_one_letter_code
_entity_poly.pdbx_strand_id
1 'polypeptide(L)'
;IIYCGRRLFCTPSFRFIVQTAIDSLDKVSTSLSLMTTAINCQYSVETLLDDLRQQVFQRVQPNIYQRKLSILRLILICQQRIKSIDSFLKLNSIRLVFKNNYSTFFISFKNNILS
;
A
#
# COMPACT_ATOMS: atom_id res chain seq x y z
N ILE A 1 -8.61 -20.54 -17.46
CA ILE A 1 -8.11 -21.71 -16.68
C ILE A 1 -9.14 -22.82 -16.81
N ILE A 2 -8.76 -24.10 -16.91
CA ILE A 2 -9.71 -25.22 -16.86
C ILE A 2 -9.57 -25.88 -15.49
N TYR A 3 -10.67 -26.03 -14.76
CA TYR A 3 -10.70 -26.65 -13.44
C TYR A 3 -11.91 -27.58 -13.36
N CYS A 4 -11.70 -28.83 -12.95
CA CYS A 4 -12.73 -29.87 -12.89
C CYS A 4 -13.58 -29.96 -14.19
N GLY A 5 -12.94 -29.88 -15.35
CA GLY A 5 -13.60 -29.95 -16.66
C GLY A 5 -14.38 -28.69 -17.06
N ARG A 6 -14.35 -27.62 -16.26
CA ARG A 6 -15.03 -26.35 -16.56
C ARG A 6 -14.04 -25.24 -16.87
N ARG A 7 -14.37 -24.40 -17.85
CA ARG A 7 -13.57 -23.22 -18.19
C ARG A 7 -13.88 -22.11 -17.20
N LEU A 8 -12.89 -21.78 -16.37
CA LEU A 8 -12.89 -20.62 -15.49
C LEU A 8 -12.40 -19.39 -16.25
N PHE A 9 -13.22 -18.35 -16.26
CA PHE A 9 -12.86 -16.99 -16.68
C PHE A 9 -12.35 -16.23 -15.46
N CYS A 10 -11.04 -16.02 -15.41
CA CYS A 10 -10.41 -15.24 -14.34
C CYS A 10 -10.20 -13.81 -14.83
N THR A 11 -10.52 -12.83 -13.99
CA THR A 11 -10.15 -11.43 -14.25
C THR A 11 -8.63 -11.27 -14.13
N PRO A 12 -8.02 -10.30 -14.82
CA PRO A 12 -6.58 -10.03 -14.69
C PRO A 12 -6.15 -9.66 -13.26
N SER A 13 -7.10 -9.21 -12.43
CA SER A 13 -6.89 -8.85 -11.03
C SER A 13 -7.08 -10.02 -10.05
N PHE A 14 -7.53 -11.18 -10.52
CA PHE A 14 -7.76 -12.34 -9.66
C PHE A 14 -6.44 -12.81 -9.04
N ARG A 15 -6.42 -12.96 -7.72
CA ARG A 15 -5.28 -13.50 -6.97
C ARG A 15 -5.76 -14.63 -6.08
N PHE A 16 -5.01 -15.72 -6.06
CA PHE A 16 -5.23 -16.84 -5.16
C PHE A 16 -4.13 -16.83 -4.09
N ILE A 17 -4.52 -16.71 -2.83
CA ILE A 17 -3.61 -16.63 -1.69
C ILE A 17 -3.97 -17.77 -0.73
N VAL A 18 -2.97 -18.53 -0.30
CA VAL A 18 -3.12 -19.62 0.66
C VAL A 18 -2.37 -19.22 1.92
N GLN A 19 -3.04 -19.32 3.07
CA GLN A 19 -2.45 -19.08 4.38
C GLN A 19 -2.41 -20.40 5.15
N THR A 20 -1.26 -20.72 5.74
CA THR A 20 -1.09 -21.88 6.61
C THR A 20 -0.70 -21.41 8.01
N ALA A 21 -1.22 -22.08 9.04
CA ALA A 21 -1.07 -21.67 10.44
C ALA A 21 0.22 -22.18 11.12
N ILE A 22 0.95 -23.07 10.45
CA ILE A 22 2.13 -23.76 10.97
C ILE A 22 3.29 -23.47 10.02
N ASP A 23 4.53 -23.49 10.52
CA ASP A 23 5.80 -23.60 9.77
C ASP A 23 5.79 -24.88 8.90
N SER A 24 4.89 -24.89 7.94
CA SER A 24 4.58 -25.99 7.02
C SER A 24 5.42 -25.88 5.76
N LEU A 25 6.41 -24.98 5.76
CA LEU A 25 7.43 -24.90 4.71
C LEU A 25 8.08 -26.27 4.48
N ASP A 26 8.27 -27.04 5.54
CA ASP A 26 8.83 -28.40 5.50
C ASP A 26 7.97 -29.41 4.72
N LYS A 27 6.68 -29.10 4.50
CA LYS A 27 5.75 -29.90 3.69
C LYS A 27 5.54 -29.35 2.29
N VAL A 28 6.14 -28.19 1.96
CA VAL A 28 6.09 -27.61 0.63
C VAL A 28 7.21 -28.21 -0.20
N SER A 29 6.84 -28.99 -1.23
CA SER A 29 7.81 -29.51 -2.20
C SER A 29 8.59 -28.37 -2.86
N THR A 30 9.86 -28.59 -3.18
CA THR A 30 10.73 -27.63 -3.86
C THR A 30 10.12 -27.09 -5.16
N SER A 31 9.39 -27.92 -5.91
CA SER A 31 8.66 -27.50 -7.12
C SER A 31 7.60 -26.43 -6.86
N LEU A 32 6.79 -26.60 -5.80
CA LEU A 32 5.81 -25.60 -5.36
C LEU A 32 6.50 -24.35 -4.83
N SER A 33 7.59 -24.48 -4.10
CA SER A 33 8.35 -23.32 -3.58
C SER A 33 8.93 -22.45 -4.69
N LEU A 34 9.32 -23.04 -5.83
CA LEU A 34 9.82 -22.28 -6.99
C LEU A 34 8.71 -21.52 -7.72
N MET A 35 7.47 -22.02 -7.67
CA MET A 35 6.32 -21.42 -8.35
C MET A 35 5.49 -20.48 -7.48
N THR A 36 5.80 -20.38 -6.20
CA THR A 36 5.04 -19.59 -5.23
C THR A 36 5.93 -18.59 -4.51
N THR A 37 5.35 -17.45 -4.13
CA THR A 37 6.02 -16.46 -3.27
C THR A 37 5.65 -16.71 -1.81
N ALA A 38 6.58 -17.23 -1.02
CA ALA A 38 6.39 -17.38 0.41
C ALA A 38 6.43 -16.01 1.11
N ILE A 39 5.46 -15.77 1.99
CA ILE A 39 5.40 -14.57 2.83
C ILE A 39 5.44 -15.03 4.28
N ASN A 40 6.53 -14.72 4.98
CA ASN A 40 6.69 -15.05 6.38
C ASN A 40 6.01 -13.99 7.24
N CYS A 41 4.85 -14.34 7.80
CA CYS A 41 4.09 -13.49 8.74
C CYS A 41 4.52 -13.70 10.20
N GLN A 42 5.83 -13.87 10.44
CA GLN A 42 6.34 -14.03 11.80
C GLN A 42 6.33 -12.69 12.53
N TYR A 43 5.87 -12.70 13.78
CA TYR A 43 5.95 -11.54 14.66
C TYR A 43 7.32 -11.48 15.31
N SER A 44 8.01 -10.35 15.19
CA SER A 44 9.22 -10.10 15.98
C SER A 44 8.85 -9.80 17.44
N VAL A 45 9.77 -10.06 18.37
CA VAL A 45 9.59 -9.69 19.79
C VAL A 45 9.26 -8.21 19.94
N GLU A 46 9.89 -7.35 19.13
CA GLU A 46 9.65 -5.91 19.10
C GLU A 46 8.21 -5.60 18.69
N THR A 47 7.69 -6.24 17.63
CA THR A 47 6.30 -6.03 17.19
C THR A 47 5.29 -6.46 18.26
N LEU A 48 5.55 -7.57 18.96
CA LEU A 48 4.70 -8.02 20.06
C LEU A 48 4.72 -7.06 21.25
N LEU A 49 5.90 -6.53 21.60
CA LEU A 49 6.03 -5.55 22.67
C LEU A 49 5.30 -4.26 22.34
N ASP A 50 5.37 -3.80 21.09
CA ASP A 50 4.67 -2.60 20.65
C ASP A 50 3.14 -2.80 20.64
N ASP A 51 2.66 -3.97 20.22
CA ASP A 51 1.24 -4.32 20.30
C ASP A 51 0.75 -4.35 21.76
N LEU A 52 1.53 -4.96 22.67
CA LEU A 52 1.21 -4.98 24.10
C LEU A 52 1.20 -3.56 24.68
N ARG A 53 2.18 -2.72 24.36
CA ARG A 53 2.21 -1.30 24.78
C ARG A 53 0.98 -0.56 24.29
N GLN A 54 0.55 -0.78 23.06
CA GLN A 54 -0.66 -0.17 22.52
C GLN A 54 -1.92 -0.62 23.27
N GLN A 55 -2.05 -1.92 23.56
CA GLN A 55 -3.18 -2.45 24.32
C GLN A 55 -3.20 -1.91 25.76
N VAL A 56 -2.05 -1.83 26.42
CA VAL A 56 -1.92 -1.23 27.75
C VAL A 56 -2.30 0.25 27.70
N PHE A 57 -1.78 1.01 26.73
CA PHE A 57 -2.08 2.43 26.59
C PHE A 57 -3.59 2.68 26.38
N GLN A 58 -4.25 1.85 25.57
CA GLN A 58 -5.69 1.91 25.37
C GLN A 58 -6.46 1.72 26.69
N ARG A 59 -6.00 0.84 27.58
CA ARG A 59 -6.65 0.55 28.87
C ARG A 59 -6.37 1.61 29.93
N VAL A 60 -5.13 2.09 30.02
CA VAL A 60 -4.70 3.05 31.04
C VAL A 60 -5.20 4.46 30.73
N GLN A 61 -5.20 4.88 29.45
CA GLN A 61 -5.61 6.21 29.03
C GLN A 61 -6.51 6.18 27.78
N PRO A 62 -7.73 5.63 27.89
CA PRO A 62 -8.62 5.41 26.73
C PRO A 62 -8.97 6.70 25.99
N ASN A 63 -9.20 7.80 26.70
CA ASN A 63 -9.55 9.10 26.09
C ASN A 63 -8.41 9.65 25.22
N ILE A 64 -7.17 9.51 25.68
CA ILE A 64 -5.99 9.97 24.93
C ILE A 64 -5.73 9.03 23.75
N TYR A 65 -5.88 7.73 23.95
CA TYR A 65 -5.80 6.75 22.86
C TYR A 65 -6.82 7.02 21.73
N GLN A 66 -8.07 7.32 22.08
CA GLN A 66 -9.10 7.69 21.09
C GLN A 66 -8.75 8.97 20.33
N ARG A 67 -8.23 10.00 21.02
CA ARG A 67 -7.73 11.23 20.37
C ARG A 67 -6.53 10.95 19.46
N LYS A 68 -5.61 10.08 19.87
CA LYS A 68 -4.50 9.64 19.00
C LYS A 68 -5.04 9.00 17.71
N LEU A 69 -6.03 8.11 17.82
CA LEU A 69 -6.64 7.47 16.65
C LEU A 69 -7.35 8.47 15.72
N SER A 70 -8.06 9.46 16.25
CA SER A 70 -8.72 10.48 15.42
C SER A 70 -7.71 11.34 14.65
N ILE A 71 -6.62 11.74 15.31
CA ILE A 71 -5.52 12.49 14.68
C ILE A 71 -4.86 11.65 13.57
N LEU A 72 -4.57 10.37 13.83
CA LEU A 72 -3.97 9.48 12.82
C LEU A 72 -4.86 9.34 11.57
N ARG A 73 -6.19 9.26 11.74
CA ARG A 73 -7.13 9.25 10.61
C ARG A 73 -7.07 10.54 9.80
N LEU A 74 -7.01 11.70 10.46
CA LEU A 74 -6.89 12.98 9.77
C LEU A 74 -5.58 13.07 8.98
N ILE A 75 -4.47 12.60 9.55
CA ILE A 75 -3.17 12.54 8.86
C ILE A 75 -3.27 11.70 7.59
N LEU A 76 -3.88 10.51 7.66
CA LEU A 76 -4.07 9.64 6.49
C LEU A 76 -4.92 10.31 5.40
N ILE A 77 -5.99 11.01 5.78
CA ILE A 77 -6.84 11.76 4.84
C ILE A 77 -6.03 12.87 4.16
N CYS A 78 -5.24 13.62 4.93
CA CYS A 78 -4.38 14.68 4.39
C CYS A 78 -3.34 14.11 3.41
N GLN A 79 -2.71 12.99 3.73
CA GLN A 79 -1.76 12.33 2.84
C GLN A 79 -2.43 11.87 1.53
N GLN A 80 -3.64 11.31 1.60
CA GLN A 80 -4.40 10.93 0.41
C GLN A 80 -4.75 12.15 -0.45
N ARG A 81 -5.18 13.26 0.17
CA ARG A 81 -5.46 14.51 -0.54
C ARG A 81 -4.22 15.06 -1.24
N ILE A 82 -3.08 15.10 -0.55
CA ILE A 82 -1.80 15.52 -1.15
C ILE A 82 -1.46 14.64 -2.36
N LYS A 83 -1.58 13.32 -2.24
CA LYS A 83 -1.38 12.41 -3.38
C LYS A 83 -2.33 12.68 -4.54
N SER A 84 -3.60 12.99 -4.25
CA SER A 84 -4.58 13.32 -5.28
C SER A 84 -4.23 14.63 -6.01
N ILE A 85 -3.79 15.66 -5.27
CA ILE A 85 -3.35 16.93 -5.84
C ILE A 85 -2.09 16.74 -6.68
N ASP A 86 -1.10 15.99 -6.19
CA ASP A 86 0.12 15.67 -6.94
C ASP A 86 -0.21 14.93 -8.25
N SER A 87 -1.11 13.95 -8.20
CA SER A 87 -1.56 13.25 -9.41
C SER A 87 -2.28 14.17 -10.40
N PHE A 88 -3.09 15.12 -9.91
CA PHE A 88 -3.78 16.11 -10.72
C PHE A 88 -2.79 17.08 -11.39
N LEU A 89 -1.78 17.56 -10.66
CA LEU A 89 -0.74 18.42 -11.19
C LEU A 89 0.10 17.71 -12.24
N LYS A 90 0.46 16.43 -12.03
CA LYS A 90 1.18 15.61 -13.02
C LYS A 90 0.36 15.40 -14.30
N LEU A 91 -0.94 15.13 -14.18
CA LEU A 91 -1.82 14.97 -15.35
C LEU A 91 -1.97 16.29 -16.13
N ASN A 92 -2.00 17.43 -15.43
CA ASN A 92 -2.15 18.73 -16.06
C ASN A 92 -0.84 19.27 -16.66
N SER A 93 0.32 19.00 -16.06
CA SER A 93 1.60 19.32 -16.70
C SER A 93 1.77 18.51 -17.99
N ILE A 94 1.37 17.24 -17.99
CA ILE A 94 1.32 16.41 -19.21
C ILE A 94 0.33 16.99 -20.23
N ARG A 95 -0.89 17.38 -19.82
CA ARG A 95 -1.86 18.02 -20.74
C ARG A 95 -1.37 19.33 -21.33
N LEU A 96 -0.61 20.13 -20.59
CA LEU A 96 0.00 21.36 -21.10
C LEU A 96 1.09 21.05 -22.13
N VAL A 97 1.89 20.01 -21.94
CA VAL A 97 2.86 19.52 -22.94
C VAL A 97 2.14 19.06 -24.21
N PHE A 98 1.03 18.31 -24.09
CA PHE A 98 0.27 17.86 -25.26
C PHE A 98 -0.48 18.99 -26.00
N LYS A 99 -0.92 20.04 -25.30
CA LYS A 99 -1.52 21.23 -25.94
C LYS A 99 -0.46 22.12 -26.62
N ASN A 100 0.78 22.12 -26.14
CA ASN A 100 1.87 22.94 -26.69
C ASN A 100 2.55 22.35 -27.94
N ASN A 101 2.18 21.15 -28.39
CA ASN A 101 2.66 20.60 -29.67
C ASN A 101 2.05 21.28 -30.92
N TYR A 102 1.20 22.31 -30.75
CA TYR A 102 0.71 23.16 -31.85
C TYR A 102 1.03 24.66 -31.71
N SER A 103 1.71 25.09 -30.64
CA SER A 103 2.30 26.43 -30.54
C SER A 103 3.18 26.52 -29.29
N THR A 104 4.49 26.60 -29.52
CA THR A 104 5.51 26.72 -28.48
C THR A 104 5.46 28.08 -27.80
N PHE A 105 5.08 28.13 -26.52
CA PHE A 105 5.54 29.15 -25.58
C PHE A 105 6.12 28.46 -24.35
N PHE A 106 7.43 28.60 -24.16
CA PHE A 106 8.14 28.15 -22.96
C PHE A 106 7.81 29.10 -21.81
N ILE A 107 7.06 28.63 -20.81
CA ILE A 107 7.11 29.22 -19.48
C ILE A 107 7.88 28.24 -18.59
N SER A 108 9.19 28.46 -18.46
CA SER A 108 9.99 27.76 -17.45
C SER A 108 9.69 28.37 -16.09
N PHE A 109 9.02 27.63 -15.20
CA PHE A 109 9.11 27.93 -13.78
C PHE A 109 10.44 27.38 -13.27
N LYS A 110 11.43 28.27 -13.22
CA LYS A 110 12.67 28.05 -12.47
C LYS A 110 12.28 27.90 -11.00
N ASN A 111 12.28 26.68 -10.48
CA ASN A 111 12.13 26.43 -9.05
C ASN A 111 13.37 26.96 -8.33
N ASN A 112 13.35 28.24 -7.98
CA ASN A 112 14.18 28.77 -6.90
C ASN A 112 13.46 28.47 -5.59
N ILE A 113 13.75 27.33 -4.98
CA ILE A 113 13.54 27.12 -3.54
C ILE A 113 14.80 26.48 -2.97
N LEU A 114 15.70 27.40 -2.57
CA LEU A 114 16.53 27.42 -1.36
C LEU A 114 17.60 26.34 -1.15
N SER A 115 18.85 26.80 -1.32
CA SER A 115 19.95 26.62 -0.38
C SER A 115 19.57 26.99 1.06
#